data_AF-A0A3P7M635-F1
#
_entry.id   AF-A0A3P7M635-F1
#
_cell.length_a   1.000
_cell.length_b   1.000
_cell.length_c   1.000
_cell.angle_alpha   90.00
_cell.angle_beta   90.00
_cell.angle_gamma   90.00
#
_symmetry.space_group_name_H-M   'P 1'
#
loop_
_entity.id
_entity.type
_entity.pdbx_description
1 polymer ?
#
loop_
_entity_poly.entity_id
_entity_poly.type
_entity_poly.pdbx_seq_one_letter_code
_entity_poly.pdbx_strand_id
1 'polypeptide(L)' 'MESLFDVGLVKSIGISNFNKSQIERILKICRIRPVMLQVEISVNFLNEKLIQYAKSVGLQVTAYSPFGSPSMKK' A
#
# COMPACT_ATOMS: atom_id res chain seq x y z
N MET A 1 -13.54 5.73 -4.09
CA MET A 1 -12.85 5.66 -2.77
C MET A 1 -13.05 6.94 -1.97
N GLU A 2 -12.65 8.10 -2.48
CA GLU A 2 -12.78 9.36 -1.73
C GLU A 2 -14.23 9.71 -1.33
N SER A 3 -15.20 9.48 -2.23
CA SER A 3 -16.62 9.69 -1.92
C SER A 3 -17.12 8.85 -0.74
N LEU A 4 -16.58 7.63 -0.55
CA LEU A 4 -16.94 6.77 0.59
C LEU A 4 -16.45 7.33 1.92
N PHE A 5 -15.32 8.06 1.88
CA PHE A 5 -14.84 8.80 3.04
C PHE A 5 -15.73 10.01 3.30
N ASP A 6 -16.11 10.76 2.26
CA ASP A 6 -16.98 11.94 2.41
C ASP A 6 -18.35 11.58 3.01
N VAL A 7 -18.95 10.45 2.60
CA VAL A 7 -20.22 9.98 3.17
C VAL A 7 -20.06 9.23 4.50
N GLY A 8 -18.85 9.15 5.06
CA GLY A 8 -18.58 8.55 6.36
C GLY A 8 -18.67 7.03 6.44
N LEU A 9 -18.73 6.32 5.30
CA LEU A 9 -18.79 4.85 5.27
C LEU A 9 -17.44 4.20 5.58
N VAL A 10 -16.34 4.93 5.37
CA VAL A 10 -14.99 4.48 5.71
C VAL A 10 -14.25 5.56 6.49
N LYS A 11 -13.47 5.14 7.49
CA LYS A 11 -12.62 6.06 8.28
C LYS A 11 -11.33 6.45 7.58
N SER A 12 -10.90 5.69 6.58
CA SER A 12 -9.63 5.87 5.88
C SER A 12 -9.64 5.14 4.54
N ILE A 13 -8.76 5.55 3.63
CA ILE A 13 -8.56 4.92 2.33
C ILE A 13 -7.08 4.55 2.13
N GLY A 14 -6.82 3.44 1.45
CA GLY A 14 -5.48 2.94 1.18
C GLY A 14 -5.39 2.26 -0.18
N ILE A 15 -4.22 1.73 -0.49
CA ILE A 15 -3.91 1.03 -1.75
C ILE A 15 -3.23 -0.30 -1.44
N SER A 16 -3.36 -1.28 -2.33
CA SER A 16 -2.76 -2.60 -2.16
C SER A 16 -2.19 -3.09 -3.49
N ASN A 17 -0.97 -3.65 -3.47
CA ASN A 17 -0.22 -4.10 -4.65
C ASN A 17 0.19 -2.99 -5.63
N PHE A 18 0.53 -1.81 -5.12
CA PHE A 18 0.97 -0.69 -5.95
C PHE A 18 2.49 -0.54 -5.92
N ASN A 19 3.09 -0.32 -7.10
CA ASN A 19 4.50 0.04 -7.23
C ASN A 19 4.72 1.57 -7.11
N LYS A 20 5.99 2.00 -7.05
CA LYS A 20 6.38 3.41 -6.92
C LYS A 20 5.71 4.33 -7.95
N SER A 21 5.74 3.99 -9.24
CA SER A 21 5.17 4.83 -10.29
C SER A 21 3.65 5.00 -10.16
N GLN A 22 2.95 3.93 -9.75
CA GLN A 22 1.52 3.98 -9.50
C GLN A 22 1.18 4.82 -8.27
N ILE A 23 1.98 4.73 -7.20
CA ILE A 23 1.86 5.60 -6.02
C ILE A 23 2.03 7.07 -6.42
N GLU A 24 3.09 7.41 -7.16
CA GLU A 24 3.34 8.78 -7.63
C GLU A 24 2.17 9.33 -8.44
N ARG A 25 1.58 8.52 -9.32
CA ARG A 25 0.40 8.90 -10.10
C ARG A 25 -0.80 9.21 -9.21
N ILE A 26 -1.10 8.38 -8.21
CA ILE A 26 -2.23 8.61 -7.30
C ILE A 26 -1.98 9.86 -6.47
N LEU A 27 -0.77 10.03 -5.93
CA LEU A 27 -0.42 11.19 -5.09
C LEU A 27 -0.50 12.53 -5.84
N LYS A 28 -0.41 12.53 -7.17
CA LYS A 28 -0.57 13.74 -8.00
C LYS A 28 -2.04 14.14 -8.20
N ILE A 29 -2.98 13.21 -8.09
CA ILE A 29 -4.39 13.45 -8.45
C ILE A 29 -5.37 13.35 -7.27
N CYS A 30 -4.98 12.71 -6.17
CA CYS A 30 -5.88 12.48 -5.04
C CYS A 30 -6.17 13.79 -4.28
N ARG A 31 -7.44 14.01 -3.93
CA ARG A 31 -7.86 15.00 -2.95
C ARG A 31 -7.66 14.45 -1.53
N ILE A 32 -8.00 13.19 -1.31
CA ILE A 32 -7.77 12.48 -0.05
C ILE A 32 -6.59 11.54 -0.23
N ARG A 33 -5.49 11.83 0.46
CA ARG A 33 -4.28 11.02 0.36
C ARG A 33 -4.53 9.61 0.91
N PRO A 34 -4.13 8.53 0.21
CA PRO A 34 -4.12 7.21 0.80
C PRO A 34 -3.20 7.20 2.02
N VAL A 35 -3.59 6.48 3.07
CA VAL A 35 -2.85 6.44 4.35
C VAL A 35 -2.00 5.19 4.50
N MET A 36 -2.25 4.16 3.69
CA MET A 36 -1.64 2.84 3.82
C MET A 36 -1.41 2.18 2.46
N LEU A 37 -0.28 1.48 2.34
CA LEU A 37 0.08 0.56 1.26
C LEU A 37 0.19 -0.86 1.82
N GLN A 38 -0.66 -1.77 1.33
CA GLN A 38 -0.52 -3.20 1.63
C GLN A 38 0.21 -3.92 0.49
N VAL A 39 1.31 -4.60 0.77
CA VAL A 39 2.14 -5.29 -0.24
C VAL A 39 2.76 -6.57 0.32
N GLU A 40 3.23 -7.46 -0.57
CA GLU A 40 3.97 -8.64 -0.15
C GLU A 40 5.28 -8.19 0.48
N ILE A 41 5.47 -8.63 1.72
CA ILE A 41 6.72 -8.53 2.44
C ILE A 41 6.83 -9.84 3.21
N SER A 42 7.88 -10.61 2.95
CA SER A 42 8.16 -11.87 3.63
C SER A 42 9.65 -11.98 3.94
N VAL A 43 10.04 -12.98 4.75
CA VAL A 43 11.47 -13.26 5.02
C VAL A 43 12.28 -13.45 3.72
N ASN A 44 11.65 -13.97 2.66
CA ASN A 44 12.28 -14.18 1.36
C ASN A 44 12.10 -13.01 0.37
N PHE A 45 11.27 -12.02 0.70
CA PHE A 45 10.98 -10.88 -0.15
C PHE A 45 10.74 -9.63 0.70
N LEU A 46 11.83 -8.91 1.02
CA LEU A 46 11.78 -7.77 1.93
C LEU A 46 11.19 -6.50 1.31
N ASN A 47 11.24 -6.37 -0.02
CA ASN A 47 10.67 -5.24 -0.77
C ASN A 47 11.12 -3.84 -0.27
N GLU A 48 12.35 -3.73 0.26
CA GLU A 48 12.81 -2.58 1.04
C GLU A 48 12.72 -1.24 0.32
N LYS A 49 13.05 -1.21 -0.97
CA LYS A 49 12.99 0.02 -1.79
C LYS A 49 11.59 0.61 -1.84
N LEU A 50 10.57 -0.25 -1.96
CA LEU A 50 9.18 0.18 -1.98
C LEU A 50 8.72 0.62 -0.59
N ILE A 51 9.14 -0.08 0.46
CA ILE A 51 8.84 0.28 1.85
C ILE A 51 9.42 1.66 2.18
N GLN A 52 10.69 1.90 1.87
CA GLN A 52 11.37 3.17 2.11
C GLN A 52 10.68 4.31 1.35
N TYR A 53 10.32 4.07 0.09
CA TYR A 53 9.59 5.06 -0.70
C TYR A 53 8.18 5.33 -0.15
N ALA A 54 7.41 4.30 0.21
CA ALA A 54 6.08 4.47 0.79
C ALA A 54 6.14 5.29 2.08
N LYS A 55 7.10 4.97 2.98
CA LYS A 55 7.33 5.73 4.20
C LYS A 55 7.72 7.18 3.94
N SER A 56 8.58 7.45 2.95
CA SER A 56 9.03 8.82 2.64
C SER A 56 7.92 9.72 2.11
N VAL A 57 6.86 9.16 1.52
CA VAL A 57 5.68 9.91 1.05
C VAL A 57 4.50 9.90 2.04
N GLY A 58 4.72 9.36 3.25
CA GLY A 58 3.77 9.37 4.35
C GLY A 58 2.80 8.18 4.39
N LEU A 59 3.05 7.10 3.63
CA LEU A 59 2.24 5.88 3.68
C LEU A 59 2.72 4.94 4.78
N GLN A 60 1.78 4.45 5.59
CA GLN A 60 2.01 3.27 6.42
C GLN A 60 2.08 2.03 5.55
N VAL A 61 2.83 1.01 5.97
CA VAL A 61 3.00 -0.23 5.20
C VAL A 61 2.49 -1.43 5.99
N THR A 62 1.61 -2.20 5.37
CA THR A 62 1.10 -3.47 5.92
C THR A 62 1.61 -4.63 5.06
N ALA A 63 2.32 -5.56 5.68
CA ALA A 63 2.77 -6.78 5.02
C ALA A 63 1.61 -7.77 4.86
N TYR A 64 1.39 -8.29 3.65
CA TYR A 64 0.69 -9.57 3.49
C TYR A 64 1.69 -10.69 3.19
N SER A 65 1.28 -11.93 3.48
CA SER A 65 2.14 -13.12 3.41
C SER A 65 3.49 -12.98 4.16
N PRO A 66 3.51 -12.49 5.41
CA PRO A 66 4.76 -12.26 6.16
C PRO A 66 5.61 -13.53 6.34
N PHE A 67 4.96 -14.70 6.35
CA PHE A 67 5.61 -16.02 6.44
C PHE A 67 5.69 -16.76 5.09
N GLY A 68 5.50 -16.03 3.98
CA GLY A 68 5.32 -16.62 2.65
C GLY A 68 3.91 -17.17 2.44
N SER A 69 3.67 -17.72 1.24
CA SER A 69 2.43 -18.40 0.88
C SER A 69 2.70 -19.89 0.70
N PRO A 70 2.26 -20.75 1.64
CA PRO A 70 2.54 -22.20 1.58
C PRO A 70 2.04 -22.91 0.32
N SER A 71 0.99 -22.36 -0.33
CA SER A 71 0.37 -22.94 -1.52
C SER A 71 1.02 -22.49 -2.83
N MET A 72 1.93 -21.51 -2.82
CA MET A 72 2.66 -21.11 -4.02
C MET A 72 3.77 -22.11 -4.30
N LYS A 73 3.56 -22.99 -5.28
CA LYS A 73 4.63 -23.80 -5.87
C LYS A 73 5.60 -22.84 -6.58
N LYS A 74 6.89 -22.95 -6.27
CA LYS A 74 7.96 -22.28 -7.04
C LYS A 74 8.10 -22.91 -8.42
#